data_AF-A0A941BE73-F1
#
_entry.id   AF-A0A941BE73-F1
#
_cell.length_a   1.000
_cell.length_b   1.000
_cell.length_c   1.000
_cell.angle_alpha   90.00
_cell.angle_beta   90.00
_cell.angle_gamma   90.00
#
_symmetry.space_group_name_H-M   'P 1'
#
loop_
_entity.id
_entity.type
_entity.pdbx_description
1 polymer ?
#
loop_
_entity_poly.entity_id
_entity_poly.type
_entity_poly.pdbx_seq_one_letter_code
_entity_poly.pdbx_strand_id
1 'polypeptide(L)'
;MKKYLLAGLLTWLPLAITVWVLLWVLGMMDGLFAAVLSVAQALLPHGAYDSLERLRGIPGLGVVTMVFLLVVTGVFVTNIFGQWWVRQWDALLNRIPIVKSIYSSVKQVSDTLFSSNGNAFREAVLVEYPRAGAWTIAFVTGTPGGEVAGQLPGEHVGVYVPTTPNPTSGFFLMLPRSALRPLQMSVDEALKYIISMGVVAPPAEAPLPRPEEADPNRAG
;
A
#
# COMPACT_ATOMS: atom_id res chain seq x y z
N MET A 1 25.06 32.03 -10.20
CA MET A 1 24.23 32.11 -8.98
C MET A 1 22.98 31.22 -9.03
N LYS A 2 22.03 31.42 -9.98
CA LYS A 2 20.82 30.58 -10.08
C LYS A 2 21.08 29.06 -10.14
N LYS A 3 22.09 28.62 -10.89
CA LYS A 3 22.50 27.20 -10.97
C LYS A 3 22.96 26.62 -9.63
N TYR A 4 23.69 27.38 -8.82
CA TYR A 4 24.18 26.94 -7.50
C TYR A 4 23.06 26.91 -6.46
N LEU A 5 22.13 27.88 -6.50
CA LEU A 5 20.94 27.88 -5.64
C LEU A 5 20.02 26.70 -5.97
N LEU A 6 19.79 26.40 -7.25
CA LEU A 6 19.01 25.25 -7.68
C LEU A 6 19.66 23.92 -7.28
N ALA A 7 20.99 23.79 -7.45
CA ALA A 7 21.72 22.61 -7.02
C ALA A 7 21.65 22.40 -5.49
N GLY A 8 21.84 23.47 -4.71
CA GLY A 8 21.67 23.42 -3.26
C GLY A 8 20.24 23.02 -2.85
N LEU A 9 19.23 23.63 -3.47
CA LEU A 9 17.83 23.30 -3.21
C LEU A 9 17.53 21.83 -3.54
N LEU A 10 17.94 21.33 -4.70
CA LEU A 10 17.70 19.94 -5.12
C LEU A 10 18.35 18.92 -4.17
N THR A 11 19.51 19.25 -3.62
CA THR A 11 20.22 18.38 -2.67
C THR A 11 19.56 18.37 -1.29
N TRP A 12 19.13 19.53 -0.78
CA TRP A 12 18.53 19.63 0.56
C TRP A 12 17.04 19.31 0.60
N LEU A 13 16.31 19.45 -0.52
CA LEU A 13 14.87 19.25 -0.59
C LEU A 13 14.43 17.84 -0.12
N PRO A 14 15.05 16.73 -0.57
CA PRO A 14 14.66 15.39 -0.09
C PRO A 14 14.86 15.22 1.42
N LEU A 15 15.95 15.77 1.96
CA LEU A 15 16.23 15.70 3.39
C LEU A 15 15.23 16.53 4.19
N ALA A 16 14.93 17.75 3.74
CA ALA A 16 13.95 18.62 4.38
C ALA A 16 12.55 17.99 4.39
N ILE A 17 12.13 17.39 3.26
CA ILE A 17 10.86 16.65 3.17
C ILE A 17 10.87 15.47 4.14
N THR A 18 11.96 14.69 4.20
CA THR A 18 12.07 13.55 5.11
C THR A 18 11.93 13.98 6.57
N VAL A 19 12.67 15.00 6.99
CA VAL A 19 12.57 15.54 8.37
C VAL A 19 11.18 16.08 8.64
N TRP A 20 10.57 16.79 7.69
CA TRP A 20 9.21 17.32 7.84
C TRP A 20 8.17 16.20 8.02
N VAL A 21 8.23 15.15 7.20
CA VAL A 21 7.34 13.97 7.31
C VAL A 21 7.54 13.28 8.66
N LEU A 22 8.79 13.07 9.09
CA LEU A 22 9.06 12.43 10.39
C LEU A 22 8.50 13.26 11.56
N LEU A 23 8.70 14.58 11.55
CA LEU A 23 8.15 15.46 12.58
C LEU A 23 6.61 15.48 12.55
N TRP A 24 6.01 15.44 11.36
CA TRP A 24 4.55 15.36 11.22
C TRP A 24 3.99 14.06 11.80
N VAL A 25 4.60 12.91 11.47
CA VAL A 25 4.20 11.61 12.01
C VAL A 25 4.38 11.57 13.54
N LEU A 26 5.53 11.99 14.06
CA LEU A 26 5.77 12.05 15.50
C LEU A 26 4.76 12.95 16.21
N GLY A 27 4.45 14.12 15.63
CA GLY A 27 3.43 15.02 16.17
C GLY A 27 2.03 14.40 16.21
N MET A 28 1.67 13.58 15.21
CA MET A 28 0.41 12.84 15.21
C MET A 28 0.37 11.81 16.36
N MET A 29 1.48 11.11 16.60
CA MET A 29 1.59 10.13 17.68
C MET A 29 1.55 10.79 19.07
N ASP A 30 2.25 11.91 19.24
CA ASP A 30 2.22 12.69 20.48
C ASP A 30 0.82 13.28 20.74
N GLY A 31 0.10 13.67 19.68
CA GLY A 31 -1.30 14.10 19.76
C GLY A 31 -2.22 12.98 20.26
N LEU A 32 -2.07 11.76 19.76
CA LEU A 32 -2.81 10.60 20.25
C LEU A 32 -2.48 10.27 21.70
N PHE A 33 -1.19 10.31 22.08
CA PHE A 33 -0.79 10.12 23.47
C PHE A 33 -1.38 11.18 24.40
N ALA A 34 -1.37 12.45 23.99
CA ALA A 34 -2.03 13.51 24.74
C ALA A 34 -3.54 13.29 24.90
N ALA A 35 -4.22 12.73 23.88
CA ALA A 35 -5.63 12.37 23.97
C ALA A 35 -5.87 11.20 24.94
N VAL A 36 -4.99 10.19 24.96
CA VAL A 36 -5.07 9.10 25.94
C VAL A 36 -4.85 9.65 27.36
N LEU A 37 -3.87 10.53 27.54
CA LEU A 37 -3.62 11.17 28.83
C LEU A 37 -4.79 12.03 29.28
N SER A 38 -5.45 12.77 28.39
CA SER A 38 -6.60 13.61 28.75
C SER A 38 -7.81 12.76 29.18
N VAL A 39 -8.06 11.63 28.52
CA VAL A 39 -9.06 10.65 28.96
C VAL A 39 -8.68 10.06 30.32
N ALA A 40 -7.41 9.71 30.53
CA ALA A 40 -6.94 9.20 31.82
C ALA A 40 -7.11 10.24 32.94
N GLN A 41 -6.85 11.53 32.67
CA GLN A 41 -7.06 12.61 33.62
C GLN A 41 -8.54 12.81 33.98
N ALA A 42 -9.46 12.56 33.04
CA ALA A 42 -10.90 12.62 33.31
C ALA A 42 -11.40 11.46 34.19
N LEU A 43 -10.70 10.31 34.17
CA LEU A 43 -11.08 9.10 34.91
C LEU A 43 -10.36 8.94 36.25
N LEU A 44 -9.15 9.52 36.39
CA LEU A 44 -8.30 9.36 37.58
C LEU A 44 -8.44 10.50 38.60
N PRO A 45 -8.19 10.24 39.90
CA PRO A 45 -8.21 11.26 40.95
C PRO A 45 -7.16 12.35 40.71
N HIS A 46 -7.45 13.58 41.14
CA HIS A 46 -6.61 14.77 40.88
C HIS A 46 -5.14 14.65 41.34
N GLY A 47 -4.84 13.77 42.31
CA GLY A 47 -3.47 13.49 42.74
C GLY A 47 -2.58 12.80 41.69
N ALA A 48 -3.15 12.33 40.58
CA ALA A 48 -2.40 11.70 39.48
C ALA A 48 -1.95 12.69 38.39
N TYR A 49 -2.40 13.95 38.42
CA TYR A 49 -2.16 14.92 37.34
C TYR A 49 -0.69 15.27 37.16
N ASP A 50 0.02 15.56 38.25
CA ASP A 50 1.47 15.88 38.21
C ASP A 50 2.33 14.73 37.68
N SER A 51 1.86 13.49 37.85
CA SER A 51 2.52 12.29 37.33
C SER A 51 2.25 12.08 35.84
N LEU A 52 1.03 12.36 35.40
CA LEU A 52 0.63 12.30 33.98
C LEU A 52 1.29 13.40 33.15
N GLU A 53 1.46 14.59 33.73
CA GLU A 53 2.14 15.70 33.06
C GLU A 53 3.64 15.44 32.89
N ARG A 54 4.28 14.78 33.87
CA ARG A 54 5.66 14.29 33.73
C ARG A 54 5.82 13.28 32.60
N LEU A 55 4.85 12.39 32.41
CA LEU A 55 4.84 11.45 31.28
C LEU A 55 4.75 12.19 29.94
N ARG A 56 3.99 13.28 29.86
CA ARG A 56 3.89 14.09 28.63
C ARG A 56 5.23 14.68 28.16
N GLY A 57 6.17 14.91 29.07
CA GLY A 57 7.50 15.46 28.75
C GLY A 57 8.53 14.46 28.22
N ILE A 58 8.23 13.15 28.22
CA ILE A 58 9.18 12.12 27.80
C ILE A 58 9.07 11.91 26.28
N PRO A 59 10.12 12.23 25.50
CA PRO A 59 10.10 12.04 24.05
C PRO A 59 9.98 10.56 23.69
N GLY A 60 9.16 10.24 22.69
CA GLY A 60 8.97 8.89 22.18
C GLY A 60 7.87 8.07 22.87
N LEU A 61 7.24 8.56 23.95
CA LEU A 61 6.07 7.88 24.54
C LEU A 61 4.84 7.90 23.62
N GLY A 62 4.73 8.87 22.72
CA GLY A 62 3.75 8.84 21.63
C GLY A 62 3.84 7.55 20.81
N VAL A 63 5.06 7.15 20.44
CA VAL A 63 5.33 5.93 19.67
C VAL A 63 4.93 4.68 20.46
N VAL A 64 5.37 4.58 21.70
CA VAL A 64 5.06 3.44 22.57
C VAL A 64 3.55 3.31 22.77
N THR A 65 2.86 4.42 23.01
CA THR A 65 1.41 4.45 23.19
C THR A 65 0.69 4.01 21.93
N MET A 66 1.13 4.46 20.75
CA MET A 66 0.54 4.04 19.48
C MET A 66 0.68 2.54 19.26
N VAL A 67 1.88 1.98 19.46
CA VAL A 67 2.12 0.53 19.33
C VAL A 67 1.26 -0.24 20.33
N PHE A 68 1.20 0.23 21.58
CA PHE A 68 0.36 -0.38 22.61
C PHE A 68 -1.13 -0.37 22.21
N LEU A 69 -1.66 0.75 21.75
CA LEU A 69 -3.05 0.85 21.28
C LEU A 69 -3.32 -0.07 20.09
N LEU A 70 -2.40 -0.19 19.14
CA LEU A 70 -2.53 -1.11 18.01
C LEU A 70 -2.60 -2.57 18.46
N VAL A 71 -1.75 -2.97 19.42
CA VAL A 71 -1.78 -4.33 19.97
C VAL A 71 -3.08 -4.58 20.73
N VAL A 72 -3.48 -3.65 21.60
CA VAL A 72 -4.72 -3.78 22.39
C VAL A 72 -5.95 -3.84 21.48
N THR A 73 -6.03 -2.98 20.47
CA THR A 73 -7.14 -3.02 19.50
C THR A 73 -7.13 -4.30 18.68
N GLY A 74 -5.96 -4.79 18.26
CA GLY A 74 -5.81 -6.08 17.58
C GLY A 74 -6.34 -7.24 18.44
N VAL A 75 -5.89 -7.36 19.69
CA VAL A 75 -6.34 -8.38 20.64
C VAL A 75 -7.84 -8.26 20.95
N PHE A 76 -8.36 -7.04 21.03
CA PHE A 76 -9.78 -6.82 21.25
C PHE A 76 -10.61 -7.32 20.06
N VAL A 77 -10.22 -6.97 18.83
CA VAL A 77 -10.94 -7.32 17.60
C VAL A 77 -10.88 -8.82 17.27
N THR A 78 -9.88 -9.55 17.76
CA THR A 78 -9.82 -11.02 17.56
C THR A 78 -10.80 -11.78 18.46
N ASN A 79 -11.34 -11.17 19.52
CA ASN A 79 -12.34 -11.78 20.37
C ASN A 79 -13.76 -11.64 19.80
N ILE A 80 -14.66 -12.57 20.17
CA ILE A 80 -16.07 -12.60 19.73
C ILE A 80 -16.78 -11.26 19.97
N PHE A 81 -16.52 -10.63 21.12
CA PHE A 81 -17.10 -9.33 21.47
C PHE A 81 -16.56 -8.20 20.59
N GLY A 82 -15.25 -8.19 20.29
CA GLY A 82 -14.66 -7.19 19.41
C GLY A 82 -15.15 -7.34 17.97
N GLN A 83 -15.26 -8.57 17.47
CA GLN A 83 -15.84 -8.84 16.15
C GLN A 83 -17.30 -8.36 16.06
N TRP A 84 -18.08 -8.55 17.12
CA TRP A 84 -19.44 -8.02 17.20
C TRP A 84 -19.47 -6.49 17.17
N TRP A 85 -18.60 -5.83 17.94
CA TRP A 85 -18.48 -4.37 17.95
C TRP A 85 -18.08 -3.80 16.59
N VAL A 86 -17.10 -4.40 15.91
CA VAL A 86 -16.66 -3.99 14.58
C VAL A 86 -17.82 -4.06 13.58
N ARG A 87 -18.60 -5.15 13.59
CA ARG A 87 -19.78 -5.29 12.71
C ARG A 87 -20.82 -4.20 12.96
N GLN A 88 -21.00 -3.80 14.22
CA GLN A 88 -21.95 -2.76 14.58
C GLN A 88 -21.49 -1.38 14.13
N TRP A 89 -20.18 -1.12 14.24
CA TRP A 89 -19.55 0.09 13.72
C TRP A 89 -19.63 0.15 12.18
N ASP A 90 -19.33 -0.96 11.50
CA ASP A 90 -19.49 -1.11 10.06
C ASP A 90 -20.93 -0.79 9.63
N ALA A 91 -21.92 -1.35 10.32
CA ALA A 91 -23.33 -1.12 10.03
C ALA A 91 -23.73 0.35 10.22
N LEU A 92 -23.18 1.03 11.25
CA LEU A 92 -23.42 2.44 11.51
C LEU A 92 -22.83 3.33 10.42
N LEU A 93 -21.55 3.13 10.07
CA LEU A 93 -20.86 3.93 9.05
C LEU A 93 -21.51 3.74 7.66
N ASN A 94 -21.96 2.53 7.34
CA ASN A 94 -22.63 2.23 6.08
C ASN A 94 -24.02 2.86 5.94
N ARG A 95 -24.61 3.42 7.01
CA ARG A 95 -25.89 4.15 6.94
C ARG A 95 -25.75 5.60 6.53
N ILE A 96 -24.55 6.17 6.62
CA ILE A 96 -24.31 7.59 6.30
C ILE A 96 -23.89 7.68 4.82
N PRO A 97 -24.70 8.25 3.91
CA PRO A 97 -24.51 8.13 2.46
C PRO A 97 -23.14 8.54 1.92
N ILE A 98 -22.53 9.58 2.49
CA ILE A 98 -21.21 10.09 2.10
C ILE A 98 -20.07 9.26 2.73
N VAL A 99 -20.24 8.86 4.00
CA VAL A 99 -19.21 8.11 4.72
C VAL A 99 -19.14 6.67 4.21
N LYS A 100 -20.28 6.09 3.83
CA LYS A 100 -20.38 4.74 3.28
C LYS A 100 -19.41 4.53 2.12
N SER A 101 -19.42 5.39 1.10
CA SER A 101 -18.60 5.18 -0.11
C SER A 101 -17.11 5.21 0.20
N ILE A 102 -16.66 6.18 1.01
CA ILE A 102 -15.26 6.33 1.42
C ILE A 102 -14.85 5.15 2.32
N TYR A 103 -15.62 4.87 3.37
CA TYR A 103 -15.30 3.83 4.34
C TYR A 103 -15.31 2.43 3.71
N SER A 104 -16.34 2.10 2.93
CA SER A 104 -16.43 0.79 2.27
C SER A 104 -15.32 0.58 1.24
N SER A 105 -14.91 1.61 0.51
CA SER A 105 -13.79 1.51 -0.44
C SER A 105 -12.47 1.24 0.28
N VAL A 106 -12.17 2.00 1.34
CA VAL A 106 -10.96 1.79 2.14
C VAL A 106 -10.98 0.41 2.81
N LYS A 107 -12.12 0.04 3.44
CA LYS A 107 -12.29 -1.26 4.08
C LYS A 107 -12.14 -2.41 3.09
N GLN A 108 -12.73 -2.31 1.91
CA GLN A 108 -12.61 -3.33 0.86
C GLN A 108 -11.16 -3.49 0.40
N VAL A 109 -10.43 -2.39 0.21
CA VAL A 109 -9.01 -2.43 -0.13
C VAL A 109 -8.20 -3.06 1.00
N SER A 110 -8.43 -2.66 2.26
CA SER A 110 -7.78 -3.25 3.43
C SER A 110 -8.09 -4.74 3.57
N ASP A 111 -9.36 -5.14 3.50
CA ASP A 111 -9.77 -6.55 3.57
C ASP A 111 -9.14 -7.36 2.42
N THR A 112 -9.00 -6.77 1.23
CA THR A 112 -8.35 -7.43 0.09
C THR A 112 -6.84 -7.60 0.32
N LEU A 113 -6.15 -6.56 0.79
CA LEU A 113 -4.71 -6.56 1.04
C LEU A 113 -4.32 -7.43 2.26
N PHE A 114 -5.20 -7.57 3.25
CA PHE A 114 -4.92 -8.24 4.52
C PHE A 114 -5.72 -9.51 4.76
N SER A 115 -6.61 -9.91 3.83
CA SER A 115 -7.24 -11.23 3.91
C SER A 115 -6.16 -12.30 3.85
N SER A 116 -6.24 -13.27 4.75
CA SER A 116 -5.31 -14.41 4.81
C SER A 116 -5.32 -15.28 3.55
N ASN A 117 -6.24 -15.01 2.61
CA ASN A 117 -6.39 -15.63 1.29
C ASN A 117 -6.12 -14.65 0.11
N GLY A 118 -5.68 -13.40 0.37
CA GLY A 118 -5.61 -12.30 -0.59
C GLY A 118 -4.27 -12.18 -1.32
N ASN A 119 -4.25 -12.59 -2.58
CA ASN A 119 -3.08 -12.65 -3.45
C ASN A 119 -2.72 -11.30 -4.14
N ALA A 120 -3.03 -10.17 -3.52
CA ALA A 120 -2.82 -8.87 -4.16
C ALA A 120 -1.33 -8.48 -4.15
N PHE A 121 -0.78 -8.18 -5.33
CA PHE A 121 0.62 -7.79 -5.58
C PHE A 121 1.65 -8.89 -5.27
N ARG A 122 1.35 -10.16 -5.56
CA ARG A 122 2.30 -11.27 -5.34
C ARG A 122 3.55 -11.19 -6.21
N GLU A 123 3.42 -10.65 -7.42
CA GLU A 123 4.38 -10.87 -8.49
C GLU A 123 4.37 -9.70 -9.47
N ALA A 124 5.56 -9.26 -9.88
CA ALA A 124 5.74 -8.35 -11.00
C ALA A 124 5.76 -9.17 -12.30
N VAL A 125 4.98 -8.75 -13.28
CA VAL A 125 4.86 -9.43 -14.58
C VAL A 125 5.05 -8.42 -15.70
N LEU A 126 5.58 -8.87 -16.83
CA LEU A 126 5.60 -8.12 -18.07
C LEU A 126 4.36 -8.46 -18.90
N VAL A 127 3.65 -7.44 -19.36
CA VAL A 127 2.44 -7.58 -20.18
C VAL A 127 2.49 -6.64 -21.37
N GLU A 128 1.80 -6.99 -22.45
CA GLU A 128 1.62 -6.07 -23.58
C GLU A 128 0.46 -5.10 -23.31
N TYR A 129 0.76 -3.81 -23.25
CA TYR A 129 -0.22 -2.73 -23.06
C TYR A 129 0.36 -1.39 -23.55
N PRO A 130 -0.43 -0.54 -24.25
CA PRO A 130 -1.85 -0.71 -24.61
C PRO A 130 -2.08 -1.47 -25.92
N ARG A 131 -1.02 -1.91 -26.61
CA ARG A 131 -1.10 -2.64 -27.88
C ARG A 131 0.00 -3.71 -27.98
N ALA A 132 -0.17 -4.64 -28.92
CA ALA A 132 0.84 -5.65 -29.22
C ALA A 132 2.22 -5.03 -29.52
N GLY A 133 3.27 -5.64 -28.97
CA GLY A 133 4.66 -5.18 -29.03
C GLY A 133 5.01 -4.02 -28.09
N ALA A 134 4.06 -3.42 -27.37
CA ALA A 134 4.33 -2.41 -26.35
C ALA A 134 4.27 -3.06 -24.96
N TRP A 135 5.40 -3.15 -24.27
CA TRP A 135 5.52 -3.87 -22.99
C TRP A 135 5.53 -2.92 -21.80
N THR A 136 4.88 -3.33 -20.71
CA THR A 136 4.92 -2.63 -19.43
C THR A 136 4.99 -3.63 -18.28
N ILE A 137 5.45 -3.15 -17.13
CA ILE A 137 5.41 -3.92 -15.88
C ILE A 137 4.02 -3.74 -15.25
N ALA A 138 3.44 -4.85 -14.83
CA ALA A 138 2.18 -4.90 -14.10
C ALA A 138 2.32 -5.80 -12.87
N PHE A 139 1.34 -5.71 -11.97
CA PHE A 139 1.32 -6.52 -10.75
C PHE A 139 0.08 -7.40 -10.71
N VAL A 140 0.26 -8.68 -10.41
CA VAL A 140 -0.86 -9.63 -10.27
C VAL A 140 -1.69 -9.25 -9.03
N THR A 141 -2.98 -9.02 -9.22
CA THR A 141 -3.91 -8.62 -8.14
C THR A 141 -4.88 -9.74 -7.74
N GLY A 142 -5.06 -10.77 -8.57
CA GLY A 142 -5.87 -11.94 -8.25
C GLY A 142 -6.52 -12.58 -9.49
N THR A 143 -7.46 -13.49 -9.28
CA THR A 143 -8.29 -14.06 -10.35
C THR A 143 -9.62 -13.31 -10.45
N PRO A 144 -10.14 -13.04 -11.67
CA PRO A 144 -11.47 -12.47 -11.84
C PRO A 144 -12.52 -13.34 -11.16
N GLY A 145 -13.50 -12.72 -10.51
CA GLY A 145 -14.61 -13.39 -9.83
C GLY A 145 -15.98 -12.86 -10.27
N GLY A 146 -17.04 -13.55 -9.86
CA GLY A 146 -18.42 -13.14 -10.11
C GLY A 146 -18.83 -13.19 -11.60
N GLU A 147 -19.70 -12.27 -12.01
CA GLU A 147 -20.21 -12.18 -13.39
C GLU A 147 -19.08 -12.04 -14.42
N VAL A 148 -18.07 -11.25 -14.11
CA VAL A 148 -16.95 -10.95 -15.01
C VAL A 148 -16.17 -12.23 -15.36
N ALA A 149 -15.98 -13.14 -14.40
CA ALA A 149 -15.31 -14.42 -14.65
C ALA A 149 -16.05 -15.29 -15.68
N GLY A 150 -17.39 -15.23 -15.67
CA GLY A 150 -18.23 -15.98 -16.62
C GLY A 150 -18.21 -15.43 -18.04
N GLN A 151 -17.78 -14.18 -18.24
CA GLN A 151 -17.69 -13.53 -19.55
C GLN A 151 -16.31 -13.69 -20.20
N LEU A 152 -15.32 -14.19 -19.45
CA LEU A 152 -13.95 -14.31 -19.90
C LEU A 152 -13.65 -15.74 -20.40
N PRO A 153 -13.09 -15.91 -21.61
CA PRO A 153 -12.80 -17.23 -22.15
C PRO A 153 -11.54 -17.85 -21.52
N GLY A 154 -11.69 -18.89 -20.70
CA GLY A 154 -10.56 -19.59 -20.11
C GLY A 154 -9.90 -18.85 -18.94
N GLU A 155 -8.69 -19.27 -18.55
CA GLU A 155 -8.03 -18.76 -17.35
C GLU A 155 -7.49 -17.33 -17.54
N HIS A 156 -8.08 -16.40 -16.80
CA HIS A 156 -7.67 -15.00 -16.76
C HIS A 156 -7.13 -14.60 -15.39
N VAL A 157 -6.25 -13.61 -15.40
CA VAL A 157 -5.64 -13.02 -14.20
C VAL A 157 -5.87 -11.52 -14.23
N GLY A 158 -6.28 -10.96 -13.10
CA GLY A 158 -6.34 -9.53 -12.86
C GLY A 158 -4.94 -8.98 -12.63
N VAL A 159 -4.59 -7.93 -13.36
CA VAL A 159 -3.32 -7.22 -13.23
C VAL A 159 -3.54 -5.72 -13.08
N TYR A 160 -2.69 -5.08 -12.28
CA TYR A 160 -2.62 -3.63 -12.15
C TYR A 160 -1.44 -3.08 -12.94
N VAL A 161 -1.72 -2.18 -13.89
CA VAL A 161 -0.71 -1.45 -14.67
C VAL A 161 -0.59 -0.03 -14.10
N PRO A 162 0.48 0.30 -13.37
CA PRO A 162 0.64 1.63 -12.78
C PRO A 162 0.99 2.70 -13.83
N THR A 163 0.68 3.95 -13.51
CA THR A 163 1.21 5.12 -14.23
C THR A 163 2.57 5.56 -13.68
N THR A 164 3.41 6.12 -14.54
CA THR A 164 4.71 6.72 -14.17
C THR A 164 4.64 8.25 -14.15
N PRO A 165 5.39 8.94 -13.27
CA PRO A 165 6.22 8.42 -12.19
C PRO A 165 5.41 8.09 -10.92
N ASN A 166 4.13 8.46 -10.86
CA ASN A 166 3.29 8.29 -9.69
C ASN A 166 2.36 7.06 -9.82
N PRO A 167 2.63 5.94 -9.13
CA PRO A 167 1.90 4.68 -9.25
C PRO A 167 0.61 4.64 -8.43
N THR A 168 0.12 5.79 -7.93
CA THR A 168 -1.18 5.88 -7.22
C THR A 168 -2.37 5.75 -8.18
N SER A 169 -2.13 5.88 -9.48
CA SER A 169 -3.11 5.65 -10.55
C SER A 169 -2.61 4.61 -11.53
N GLY A 170 -3.54 4.01 -12.26
CA GLY A 170 -3.24 2.95 -13.21
C GLY A 170 -4.49 2.36 -13.84
N PHE A 171 -4.30 1.27 -14.55
CA PHE A 171 -5.37 0.50 -15.17
C PHE A 171 -5.45 -0.87 -14.51
N PHE A 172 -6.68 -1.33 -14.29
CA PHE A 172 -6.94 -2.72 -13.96
C PHE A 172 -7.30 -3.46 -15.25
N LEU A 173 -6.54 -4.50 -15.57
CA LEU A 173 -6.74 -5.31 -16.77
C LEU A 173 -6.98 -6.76 -16.36
N MET A 174 -7.77 -7.48 -17.15
CA MET A 174 -7.93 -8.93 -17.04
C MET A 174 -7.37 -9.53 -18.31
N LEU A 175 -6.27 -10.27 -18.18
CA LEU A 175 -5.53 -10.82 -19.31
C LEU A 175 -5.50 -12.35 -19.19
N PRO A 176 -5.48 -13.09 -20.32
CA PRO A 176 -5.23 -14.52 -20.30
C PRO A 176 -3.92 -14.80 -19.57
N ARG A 177 -3.87 -15.85 -18.74
CA ARG A 177 -2.66 -16.17 -17.98
C ARG A 177 -1.42 -16.40 -18.86
N SER A 178 -1.64 -16.87 -20.08
CA SER A 178 -0.59 -17.06 -21.11
C SER A 178 0.01 -15.76 -21.65
N ALA A 179 -0.64 -14.61 -21.46
CA ALA A 179 -0.15 -13.30 -21.89
C ALA A 179 0.78 -12.63 -20.86
N LEU A 180 0.89 -13.20 -19.66
CA LEU A 180 1.76 -12.68 -18.60
C LEU A 180 3.14 -13.33 -18.69
N ARG A 181 4.20 -12.52 -18.54
CA ARG A 181 5.57 -13.02 -18.39
C ARG A 181 6.08 -12.69 -16.98
N PRO A 182 6.18 -13.69 -16.08
CA PRO A 182 6.80 -13.54 -14.76
C PRO A 182 8.14 -12.81 -14.81
N LEU A 183 8.33 -11.82 -13.94
CA LEU A 183 9.61 -11.20 -13.69
C LEU A 183 10.19 -11.71 -12.37
N GLN A 184 11.51 -11.89 -12.32
CA GLN A 184 12.20 -12.36 -11.11
C GLN A 184 12.45 -11.25 -10.09
N MET A 185 12.32 -9.98 -10.50
CA MET A 185 12.50 -8.84 -9.61
C MET A 185 11.41 -8.81 -8.55
N SER A 186 11.76 -8.32 -7.36
CA SER A 186 10.79 -8.03 -6.32
C SER A 186 9.82 -6.90 -6.75
N VAL A 187 8.66 -6.87 -6.11
CA VAL A 187 7.66 -5.81 -6.32
C VAL A 187 8.25 -4.42 -6.02
N ASP A 188 9.10 -4.31 -5.00
CA ASP A 188 9.78 -3.06 -4.63
C ASP A 188 10.76 -2.58 -5.73
N GLU A 189 11.52 -3.50 -6.32
CA GLU A 189 12.42 -3.18 -7.44
C GLU A 189 11.64 -2.75 -8.68
N ALA A 190 10.55 -3.43 -9.00
CA ALA A 190 9.66 -3.04 -10.08
C ALA A 190 9.08 -1.63 -9.86
N LEU A 191 8.60 -1.33 -8.64
CA LEU A 191 8.08 -0.01 -8.29
C LEU A 191 9.15 1.07 -8.40
N LYS A 192 10.37 0.82 -7.91
CA LYS A 192 11.51 1.76 -8.07
C LYS A 192 11.80 2.05 -9.55
N TYR A 193 11.80 1.02 -10.39
CA TYR A 193 12.03 1.19 -11.83
C TYR A 193 10.93 2.02 -12.49
N ILE A 194 9.66 1.76 -12.17
CA ILE A 194 8.49 2.49 -12.68
C ILE A 194 8.50 3.95 -12.20
N ILE A 195 8.69 4.20 -10.90
CA ILE A 195 8.71 5.55 -10.31
C ILE A 195 9.86 6.39 -10.90
N SER A 196 11.01 5.77 -11.13
CA SER A 196 12.17 6.43 -11.75
C SER A 196 12.01 6.64 -13.27
N MET A 197 10.87 6.29 -13.87
CA MET A 197 10.63 6.35 -15.31
C MET A 197 11.68 5.55 -16.11
N GLY A 198 12.13 4.44 -15.54
CA GLY A 198 13.12 3.56 -16.16
C GLY A 198 14.59 3.94 -15.94
N VAL A 199 14.87 4.94 -15.09
CA VAL A 199 16.25 5.42 -14.85
C VAL A 199 17.00 4.53 -13.85
N VAL A 200 16.30 3.96 -12.86
CA VAL A 200 16.88 3.12 -11.79
C VAL A 200 16.58 1.66 -12.09
N ALA A 201 17.42 1.03 -12.92
CA ALA A 201 17.24 -0.36 -13.33
C ALA A 201 17.41 -1.35 -12.15
N PRO A 202 16.57 -2.40 -12.05
CA PRO A 202 16.77 -3.48 -11.10
C PRO A 202 18.11 -4.19 -11.34
N PRO A 203 18.74 -4.77 -10.30
CA PRO A 203 19.94 -5.58 -10.46
C PRO A 203 19.70 -6.72 -11.47
N ALA A 204 20.63 -6.92 -12.39
CA ALA A 204 20.54 -8.02 -13.35
C ALA A 204 20.88 -9.33 -12.64
N GLU A 205 19.88 -10.06 -12.14
CA GLU A 205 20.03 -11.49 -11.88
C GLU A 205 19.95 -12.28 -13.21
N ALA A 206 20.64 -13.42 -13.25
CA ALA A 206 21.03 -14.13 -14.47
C ALA A 206 19.91 -14.25 -15.52
N PRO A 207 20.20 -14.06 -16.83
CA PRO A 207 19.18 -14.05 -17.87
C PRO A 207 18.35 -15.33 -17.91
N LEU A 208 17.02 -15.20 -17.85
CA LEU A 208 16.12 -16.26 -18.28
C LEU A 208 16.35 -16.54 -19.77
N PRO A 209 16.25 -17.80 -20.22
CA PRO A 209 16.31 -18.13 -21.64
C PRO A 209 15.25 -17.32 -22.39
N ARG A 210 15.66 -16.60 -23.45
CA ARG A 210 14.73 -15.90 -24.32
C ARG A 210 13.72 -16.92 -24.87
N PRO A 211 12.41 -16.61 -24.90
CA PRO A 211 11.44 -17.41 -25.64
C PRO A 211 11.96 -17.56 -27.07
N GLU A 212 12.04 -18.81 -27.55
CA GLU A 212 12.53 -19.15 -28.88
C GLU A 212 11.75 -18.29 -29.90
N GLU A 213 12.45 -17.39 -30.60
CA GLU A 213 11.89 -16.72 -31.77
C GLU A 213 11.45 -17.84 -32.72
N ALA A 214 10.16 -17.88 -33.05
CA ALA A 214 9.65 -18.83 -34.03
C ALA A 214 10.35 -18.54 -35.36
N ASP A 215 11.40 -19.32 -35.65
CA ASP A 215 12.17 -19.23 -36.88
C ASP A 215 11.24 -19.59 -38.05
N PRO A 216 10.86 -18.63 -38.90
CA PRO A 216 9.97 -18.89 -40.02
C PRO A 216 10.61 -19.81 -41.08
N ASN A 217 11.92 -20.11 -40.99
CA ASN A 217 12.63 -21.00 -41.91
C ASN A 217 12.76 -22.46 -41.43
N ARG A 218 12.19 -22.84 -40.29
CA ARG A 218 12.28 -24.23 -39.79
C ARG A 218 11.20 -25.18 -40.34
N ALA A 219 10.32 -24.68 -41.21
CA ALA A 219 9.39 -25.49 -42.00
C ALA A 219 9.87 -25.51 -43.47
N GLY A 220 10.93 -26.28 -43.71
CA GLY A 220 11.38 -26.71 -45.03
C GLY A 220 11.28 -28.22 -45.14
#